data_AF-A0A7U2MJM4-F1
#
_entry.id   AF-A0A7U2MJM4-F1
#
_cell.length_a   1.000
_cell.length_b   1.000
_cell.length_c   1.000
_cell.angle_alpha   90.00
_cell.angle_beta   90.00
_cell.angle_gamma   90.00
#
_symmetry.space_group_name_H-M   'P 1'
#
loop_
_entity.id
_entity.type
_entity.pdbx_description
1 polymer ?
#
loop_
_entity_poly.entity_id
_entity_poly.type
_entity_poly.pdbx_seq_one_letter_code
_entity_poly.pdbx_strand_id
1 'polypeptide(L)'
;MRTWHWVLGIMPRGLSMKLVFEKSDKFIARRIEAGKVLSSQSEQLEKCLGIDWGSTPIRLSTPYLDNNLQDAAGELDTDIGVALRMGGEAGAIVSLMAGSGTTCLFLAGDEEHA
;
A
#
# COMPACT_ATOMS: atom_id res chain seq x y z
N MET A 1 -19.82 8.89 -13.28
CA MET A 1 -19.21 8.60 -11.96
C MET A 1 -18.53 7.25 -12.10
N ARG A 2 -17.24 7.14 -11.81
CA ARG A 2 -16.52 5.86 -11.87
C ARG A 2 -16.64 5.16 -10.52
N THR A 3 -16.97 3.88 -10.52
CA THR A 3 -17.05 3.06 -9.31
C THR A 3 -15.74 2.28 -9.16
N TRP A 4 -15.26 2.15 -7.93
CA TRP A 4 -14.11 1.34 -7.58
C TRP A 4 -14.55 0.23 -6.64
N HIS A 5 -14.19 -1.00 -6.97
CA HIS A 5 -14.57 -2.18 -6.20
C HIS A 5 -13.36 -2.65 -5.39
N TRP A 6 -13.49 -2.63 -4.06
CA TRP A 6 -12.40 -2.95 -3.15
C TRP A 6 -12.77 -4.15 -2.29
N VAL A 7 -11.87 -5.13 -2.24
CA VAL A 7 -11.91 -6.23 -1.27
C VAL A 7 -11.00 -5.87 -0.11
N LEU A 8 -11.51 -6.01 1.12
CA LEU A 8 -10.77 -5.72 2.34
C LEU A 8 -10.41 -7.03 3.03
N GLY A 9 -9.12 -7.36 3.04
CA GLY A 9 -8.56 -8.47 3.82
C GLY A 9 -8.26 -8.00 5.24
N ILE A 10 -9.11 -8.38 6.21
CA ILE A 10 -8.94 -8.00 7.61
C ILE A 10 -8.27 -9.16 8.35
N MET A 11 -7.08 -8.91 8.91
CA MET A 11 -6.39 -9.92 9.70
C MET A 11 -6.97 -10.03 11.11
N PRO A 12 -7.00 -11.23 11.70
CA PRO A 12 -7.55 -11.44 13.04
C PRO A 12 -6.70 -10.81 14.15
N ARG A 13 -5.46 -10.41 13.84
CA ARG A 13 -4.53 -9.78 14.77
C ARG A 13 -4.20 -8.37 14.29
N GLY A 14 -4.14 -7.43 15.23
CA GLY A 14 -3.68 -6.07 14.98
C GLY A 14 -2.18 -5.92 15.21
N LEU A 15 -1.60 -4.88 14.62
CA LEU A 15 -0.21 -4.49 14.82
C LEU A 15 -0.16 -3.17 15.58
N SER A 16 0.78 -3.03 16.53
CA SER A 16 0.93 -1.79 17.29
C SER A 16 1.40 -0.67 16.36
N MET A 17 0.58 0.38 16.22
CA MET A 17 0.93 1.56 15.42
C MET A 17 2.31 2.11 15.81
N LYS A 18 2.58 2.23 17.12
CA LYS A 18 3.89 2.66 17.64
C LYS A 18 5.03 1.79 17.11
N LEU A 19 4.87 0.46 17.14
CA LEU A 19 5.90 -0.48 16.69
C LEU A 19 6.16 -0.35 15.17
N VAL A 20 5.11 -0.11 14.38
CA VAL A 20 5.23 0.10 12.93
C VAL A 20 6.03 1.37 12.62
N PHE A 21 5.74 2.47 13.31
CA PHE A 21 6.50 3.71 13.15
C PHE A 21 7.96 3.56 13.59
N GLU A 22 8.22 2.95 14.76
CA GLU A 22 9.60 2.68 15.21
C GLU A 22 10.39 1.80 14.23
N LYS A 23 9.72 0.86 13.56
CA LYS A 23 10.31 0.02 12.53
C LYS A 23 10.56 0.81 11.24
N SER A 24 9.63 1.67 10.84
CA SER A 24 9.77 2.59 9.71
C SER A 24 10.96 3.54 9.90
N ASP A 25 11.13 4.09 11.10
CA ASP A 25 12.27 4.97 11.43
C ASP A 25 13.61 4.23 11.23
N LYS A 26 13.69 2.97 11.67
CA LYS A 26 14.88 2.12 11.44
C LYS A 26 15.13 1.85 9.95
N PHE A 27 14.08 1.68 9.15
CA PHE A 27 14.19 1.51 7.70
C PHE A 27 14.72 2.77 7.03
N ILE A 28 14.18 3.93 7.39
CA ILE A 28 14.59 5.24 6.91
C ILE A 28 16.07 5.47 7.26
N ALA A 29 16.46 5.26 8.51
CA ALA A 29 17.84 5.40 8.96
C ALA A 29 18.81 4.52 8.15
N ARG A 30 18.51 3.23 7.97
CA ARG A 30 19.33 2.31 7.16
C ARG A 30 19.46 2.75 5.70
N ARG A 31 18.39 3.29 5.11
CA ARG A 31 18.41 3.80 3.72
C ARG A 31 19.31 5.04 3.61
N ILE A 32 19.24 5.94 4.58
CA ILE A 32 20.10 7.13 4.66
C ILE A 32 21.58 6.73 4.85
N GLU A 33 21.86 5.81 5.78
CA GLU A 33 23.22 5.29 6.01
C GLU A 33 23.82 4.63 4.76
N ALA A 34 22.98 3.97 3.95
CA ALA A 34 23.37 3.40 2.66
C ALA A 34 23.48 4.42 1.52
N GLY A 35 23.35 5.73 1.79
CA GLY A 35 23.43 6.80 0.80
C GLY A 35 22.25 6.88 -0.17
N LYS A 36 21.11 6.25 0.16
CA LYS A 36 19.91 6.30 -0.70
C LYS A 36 19.21 7.64 -0.55
N VAL A 37 18.83 8.23 -1.67
CA VAL A 37 17.92 9.38 -1.70
C VAL A 37 16.50 8.89 -1.43
N LEU A 38 15.88 9.44 -0.39
CA LEU A 38 14.48 9.15 -0.07
C LEU A 38 13.56 10.01 -0.94
N SER A 39 12.44 9.43 -1.38
CA SER A 39 11.41 10.19 -2.09
C SER A 39 10.79 11.25 -1.18
N SER A 40 10.53 12.43 -1.75
CA SER A 40 9.76 13.46 -1.06
C SER A 40 8.30 13.04 -0.96
N GLN A 41 7.80 12.84 0.27
CA GLN A 41 6.38 12.54 0.49
C GLN A 41 5.47 13.63 -0.06
N SER A 42 5.88 14.90 0.03
CA SER A 42 5.14 16.02 -0.55
C SER A 42 5.05 15.92 -2.07
N GLU A 43 6.15 15.57 -2.74
CA GLU A 43 6.16 15.41 -4.20
C GLU A 43 5.30 14.21 -4.64
N GLN A 44 5.34 13.11 -3.88
CA GLN A 44 4.48 11.95 -4.13
C GLN A 44 2.99 12.30 -3.94
N LEU A 45 2.67 13.06 -2.89
CA LEU A 45 1.31 13.53 -2.62
C LEU A 45 0.81 14.45 -3.73
N GLU A 46 1.61 15.43 -4.15
CA GLU A 46 1.27 16.33 -5.25
C GLU A 46 1.00 15.57 -6.55
N LYS A 47 1.84 14.57 -6.89
CA LYS A 47 1.62 13.70 -8.04
C LYS A 47 0.31 12.90 -7.91
N CYS A 48 0.02 12.35 -6.74
CA CYS A 48 -1.20 11.57 -6.50
C CYS A 48 -2.47 12.44 -6.62
N LEU A 49 -2.44 13.66 -6.06
CA LEU A 49 -3.55 14.61 -6.13
C LEU A 49 -3.73 15.22 -7.53
N GLY A 50 -2.68 15.26 -8.34
CA GLY A 50 -2.74 15.73 -9.73
C GLY A 50 -3.40 14.76 -10.71
N ILE A 51 -3.67 13.52 -10.29
CA ILE A 51 -4.30 12.51 -11.15
C ILE A 51 -5.81 12.73 -11.18
N ASP A 52 -6.38 12.80 -12.39
CA ASP A 52 -7.82 12.63 -12.56
C ASP A 52 -8.17 11.14 -12.47
N TRP A 53 -8.48 10.67 -11.27
CA TRP A 53 -8.86 9.28 -11.02
C TRP A 53 -10.15 8.85 -11.77
N GLY A 54 -10.99 9.81 -12.19
CA GLY A 54 -12.20 9.53 -12.94
C GLY A 54 -11.93 9.14 -14.39
N SER A 55 -10.91 9.74 -15.02
CA SER A 55 -10.62 9.57 -16.46
C SER A 55 -9.32 8.83 -16.76
N THR A 56 -8.34 8.89 -15.86
CA THR A 56 -7.03 8.26 -16.06
C THR A 56 -7.18 6.73 -16.07
N PRO A 57 -6.59 6.02 -17.05
CA PRO A 57 -6.54 4.56 -17.02
C PRO A 57 -5.92 4.05 -15.72
N ILE A 58 -6.62 3.16 -15.01
CA ILE A 58 -6.23 2.74 -13.66
C ILE A 58 -4.79 2.24 -13.58
N ARG A 59 -4.33 1.48 -14.58
CA ARG A 59 -2.94 0.98 -14.62
C ARG A 59 -1.88 2.08 -14.58
N LEU A 60 -2.20 3.27 -15.10
CA LEU A 60 -1.28 4.43 -15.06
C LEU A 60 -1.34 5.16 -13.71
N SER A 61 -2.44 5.07 -12.97
CA SER A 61 -2.58 5.72 -11.66
C SER A 61 -2.19 4.81 -10.48
N THR A 62 -2.20 3.48 -10.66
CA THR A 62 -1.82 2.53 -9.61
C THR A 62 -0.47 2.77 -8.94
N PRO A 63 0.62 3.22 -9.62
CA PRO A 63 1.91 3.43 -8.96
C PRO A 63 1.90 4.54 -7.91
N TYR A 64 0.85 5.36 -7.89
CA TYR A 64 0.67 6.44 -6.91
C TYR A 64 -0.16 6.02 -5.69
N LEU A 65 -0.71 4.79 -5.70
CA LEU A 65 -1.30 4.14 -4.53
C LEU A 65 -0.21 3.35 -3.81
N ASP A 66 0.50 4.05 -2.92
CA ASP A 66 1.60 3.49 -2.15
C ASP A 66 1.41 3.74 -0.65
N ASN A 67 2.04 2.90 0.16
CA ASN A 67 2.10 3.03 1.60
C ASN A 67 3.53 2.78 2.09
N ASN A 68 4.21 3.87 2.46
CA ASN A 68 5.59 3.84 2.96
C ASN A 68 5.77 3.05 4.27
N LEU A 69 4.69 2.70 4.98
CA LEU A 69 4.74 1.85 6.18
C LEU A 69 4.66 0.35 5.85
N GLN A 70 4.29 -0.02 4.62
CA GLN A 70 4.03 -1.42 4.25
C GLN A 70 5.25 -2.32 4.42
N ASP A 71 6.43 -1.88 3.99
CA ASP A 71 7.67 -2.64 4.14
C ASP A 71 7.98 -2.90 5.63
N ALA A 72 7.82 -1.88 6.46
CA ALA A 72 8.09 -1.96 7.89
C ALA A 72 7.08 -2.88 8.59
N ALA A 73 5.81 -2.78 8.24
CA ALA A 73 4.76 -3.65 8.76
C ALA A 73 4.94 -5.10 8.30
N GLY A 74 5.34 -5.33 7.05
CA GLY A 74 5.59 -6.67 6.49
C GLY A 74 6.78 -7.39 7.13
N GLU A 75 7.78 -6.66 7.66
CA GLU A 75 8.83 -7.27 8.49
C GLU A 75 8.36 -7.63 9.90
N LEU A 76 7.32 -6.97 10.42
CA LEU A 76 6.76 -7.26 11.75
C LEU A 76 5.71 -8.36 11.70
N ASP A 77 4.94 -8.44 10.61
CA ASP A 77 3.96 -9.47 10.35
C ASP A 77 4.05 -9.95 8.90
N THR A 78 4.64 -11.13 8.71
CA THR A 78 4.85 -11.72 7.38
C THR A 78 3.53 -12.07 6.68
N ASP A 79 2.43 -12.21 7.42
CA ASP A 79 1.12 -12.52 6.85
C ASP A 79 0.67 -11.39 5.91
N ILE A 80 1.10 -10.14 6.15
CA ILE A 80 0.84 -8.99 5.26
C ILE A 80 1.40 -9.28 3.87
N GLY A 81 2.67 -9.69 3.79
CA GLY A 81 3.30 -10.02 2.51
C GLY A 81 2.65 -11.22 1.81
N VAL A 82 2.17 -12.20 2.58
CA VAL A 82 1.42 -13.35 2.04
C VAL A 82 0.09 -12.88 1.44
N ALA A 83 -0.70 -12.10 2.18
CA ALA A 83 -1.99 -11.60 1.73
C ALA A 83 -1.87 -10.71 0.49
N LEU A 84 -0.91 -9.78 0.47
CA LEU A 84 -0.67 -8.90 -0.69
C LEU A 84 -0.28 -9.68 -1.94
N ARG A 85 0.56 -10.72 -1.80
CA ARG A 85 0.90 -11.60 -2.92
C ARG A 85 -0.32 -12.39 -3.41
N MET A 86 -1.10 -12.96 -2.49
CA MET A 86 -2.30 -13.73 -2.84
C MET A 86 -3.35 -12.87 -3.57
N GLY A 87 -3.51 -11.60 -3.19
CA GLY A 87 -4.38 -10.67 -3.91
C GLY A 87 -3.90 -10.42 -5.35
N GLY A 88 -2.59 -10.25 -5.55
CA GLY A 88 -2.01 -10.15 -6.88
C GLY A 88 -2.20 -11.41 -7.72
N GLU A 89 -2.01 -12.60 -7.13
CA GLU A 89 -2.25 -13.90 -7.78
C GLU A 89 -3.73 -14.12 -8.13
N ALA A 90 -4.65 -13.59 -7.32
CA ALA A 90 -6.09 -13.63 -7.57
C ALA A 90 -6.54 -12.66 -8.67
N GLY A 91 -5.66 -11.76 -9.13
CA GLY A 91 -5.94 -10.84 -10.24
C GLY A 91 -6.23 -9.40 -9.83
N ALA A 92 -6.07 -9.04 -8.54
CA ALA A 92 -6.26 -7.67 -8.09
C ALA A 92 -5.38 -6.68 -8.88
N ILE A 93 -5.97 -5.55 -9.28
CA ILE A 93 -5.28 -4.48 -10.02
C ILE A 93 -4.21 -3.82 -9.13
N VAL A 94 -4.51 -3.68 -7.84
CA VAL A 94 -3.61 -3.17 -6.80
C VAL A 94 -3.78 -4.05 -5.57
N SER A 95 -2.67 -4.36 -4.90
CA SER A 95 -2.65 -4.97 -3.58
C SER A 95 -1.78 -4.11 -2.68
N LEU A 96 -2.36 -3.47 -1.66
CA LEU A 96 -1.63 -2.63 -0.70
C LEU A 96 -2.17 -2.77 0.73
N MET A 97 -1.35 -2.42 1.73
CA MET A 97 -1.79 -2.32 3.11
C MET A 97 -2.40 -0.94 3.40
N ALA A 98 -3.49 -0.89 4.19
CA ALA A 98 -4.08 0.36 4.66
C ALA A 98 -3.35 0.90 5.91
N GLY A 99 -2.91 2.16 5.88
CA GLY A 99 -2.39 2.86 7.06
C GLY A 99 -1.20 2.13 7.70
N SER A 100 -1.26 1.86 9.00
CA SER A 100 -0.26 1.07 9.73
C SER A 100 -0.57 -0.44 9.77
N GLY A 101 -1.54 -0.91 8.99
CA GLY A 101 -1.99 -2.30 9.00
C GLY A 101 -2.99 -2.64 10.11
N THR A 102 -3.47 -3.88 10.17
CA THR A 102 -3.12 -5.05 9.32
C THR A 102 -4.07 -5.27 8.13
N THR A 103 -5.02 -4.34 7.91
CA THR A 103 -5.94 -4.43 6.77
C THR A 103 -5.21 -4.33 5.44
N CYS A 104 -5.42 -5.32 4.58
CA CYS A 104 -4.98 -5.30 3.18
C CYS A 104 -6.14 -4.88 2.27
N LEU A 105 -5.83 -4.09 1.25
CA LEU A 105 -6.76 -3.53 0.27
C LEU A 105 -6.43 -4.11 -1.10
N PHE A 106 -7.44 -4.65 -1.77
CA PHE A 106 -7.32 -5.21 -3.10
C PHE A 106 -8.29 -4.53 -4.05
N LEU A 107 -7.77 -3.86 -5.07
CA LEU A 107 -8.61 -3.21 -6.09
C LEU A 107 -9.05 -4.26 -7.12
N ALA A 108 -10.34 -4.60 -7.12
CA ALA A 108 -10.94 -5.47 -8.11
C ALA A 108 -11.22 -4.73 -9.43
N GLY A 109 -11.45 -5.50 -10.49
CA GLY A 109 -11.72 -4.96 -11.83
C GLY A 109 -13.14 -4.42 -11.99
N ASP A 110 -14.07 -5.05 -11.29
CA ASP A 110 -15.49 -4.79 -11.27
C ASP A 110 -16.10 -5.44 -10.01
N GLU A 111 -17.44 -5.44 -9.93
CA GLU A 111 -18.19 -6.01 -8.82
C GLU A 111 -18.16 -7.55 -8.79
N GLU A 112 -18.12 -8.22 -9.94
CA GLU A 112 -18.16 -9.69 -10.02
C GLU A 112 -16.82 -10.31 -9.63
N HIS A 113 -15.72 -9.62 -9.95
CA HIS A 113 -14.38 -10.02 -9.55
C HIS A 113 -14.13 -9.81 -8.04
N ALA A 114 -14.82 -8.86 -7.39
CA ALA A 114 -14.65 -8.56 -5.96
C ALA A 114 -15.22 -9.66 -5.05
#